data_AF-A0A9C8ZI02-F1
#
_entry.id   AF-A0A9C8ZI02-F1
#
_cell.length_a   1.000
_cell.length_b   1.000
_cell.length_c   1.000
_cell.angle_alpha   90.00
_cell.angle_beta   90.00
_cell.angle_gamma   90.00
#
_symmetry.space_group_name_H-M   'P 1'
#
loop_
_entity.id
_entity.type
_entity.pdbx_description
1 polymer ?
#
loop_
_entity_poly.entity_id
_entity_poly.type
_entity_poly.pdbx_seq_one_letter_code
_entity_poly.pdbx_strand_id
1 'polypeptide(L)'
;MAIKKSVKKSTKKKGAKKAVTKKATRKKALKQAVKKGAARKATTKEKGLGLTYITRMDHGNTHGWWVRVYKDSRPVESKLFSDGVYGGKNKAKLAAQEHRDKVVKKNKIVPVHMRKTREHSVDCRSTSGLVGVTLSVADKGGSLRVHWSARFMEKGKQRNVSFSVRKYGYEGAFRKAVRARSEAIGTTVPRGLTPPAPSRELKKWIKSVGA
;
A
#
# COMPACT_ATOMS: atom_id res chain seq x y z
N MET A 1 72.80 -65.26 17.24
CA MET A 1 73.43 -63.91 17.25
C MET A 1 72.89 -63.11 16.08
N ALA A 2 72.57 -61.84 16.32
CA ALA A 2 71.90 -60.94 15.39
C ALA A 2 72.71 -60.63 14.11
N ILE A 3 72.02 -60.17 13.04
CA ILE A 3 72.26 -58.91 12.29
C ILE A 3 71.78 -58.99 10.81
N LYS A 4 70.88 -58.04 10.44
CA LYS A 4 70.62 -57.41 9.11
C LYS A 4 70.09 -58.34 7.98
N LYS A 5 69.26 -57.93 7.00
CA LYS A 5 68.87 -56.63 6.42
C LYS A 5 67.67 -56.84 5.48
N SER A 6 66.77 -55.84 5.39
CA SER A 6 66.14 -55.30 4.17
C SER A 6 65.42 -56.22 3.16
N VAL A 7 64.11 -56.00 2.97
CA VAL A 7 63.52 -55.77 1.63
C VAL A 7 62.31 -54.80 1.73
N LYS A 8 62.46 -53.61 1.12
CA LYS A 8 61.37 -52.78 0.60
C LYS A 8 60.92 -53.35 -0.75
N LYS A 9 59.62 -53.60 -0.94
CA LYS A 9 58.90 -53.42 -2.23
C LYS A 9 57.39 -53.47 -1.98
N SER A 10 56.70 -52.36 -2.18
CA SER A 10 55.73 -52.16 -3.30
C SER A 10 54.34 -52.73 -2.96
N THR A 11 53.17 -52.13 -3.20
CA THR A 11 52.73 -51.22 -4.26
C THR A 11 51.39 -50.60 -3.84
N LYS A 12 51.35 -49.27 -3.75
CA LYS A 12 50.41 -48.38 -4.45
C LYS A 12 49.18 -49.05 -5.12
N LYS A 13 48.09 -49.37 -4.37
CA LYS A 13 46.79 -49.71 -4.99
C LYS A 13 45.56 -49.52 -4.10
N LYS A 14 45.42 -48.39 -3.39
CA LYS A 14 44.18 -48.04 -2.66
C LYS A 14 43.69 -46.59 -2.81
N GLY A 15 44.16 -45.86 -3.82
CA GLY A 15 43.74 -44.47 -4.05
C GLY A 15 42.56 -44.28 -5.03
N ALA A 16 42.41 -45.15 -6.04
CA ALA A 16 41.55 -44.83 -7.19
C ALA A 16 40.06 -45.21 -7.02
N LYS A 17 39.71 -46.20 -6.18
CA LYS A 17 38.31 -46.68 -6.06
C LYS A 17 37.42 -45.85 -5.11
N LYS A 18 37.97 -44.99 -4.24
CA LYS A 18 37.19 -44.10 -3.36
C LYS A 18 36.84 -42.74 -3.98
N ALA A 19 37.53 -42.34 -5.06
CA ALA A 19 37.31 -41.04 -5.70
C ALA A 19 36.09 -41.04 -6.65
N VAL A 20 35.78 -42.18 -7.28
CA VAL A 20 34.69 -42.29 -8.27
C VAL A 20 33.32 -42.31 -7.61
N THR A 21 33.16 -43.00 -6.48
CA THR A 21 31.89 -43.09 -5.73
C THR A 21 31.53 -41.80 -4.98
N LYS A 22 32.52 -41.01 -4.52
CA LYS A 22 32.28 -39.66 -3.98
C LYS A 22 31.90 -38.63 -5.05
N LYS A 23 32.39 -38.76 -6.30
CA LYS A 23 32.01 -37.86 -7.40
C LYS A 23 30.56 -38.09 -7.87
N ALA A 24 30.09 -39.35 -7.86
CA ALA A 24 28.73 -39.70 -8.24
C ALA A 24 27.68 -39.23 -7.22
N THR A 25 27.94 -39.37 -5.92
CA THR A 25 27.06 -38.87 -4.85
C THR A 25 27.04 -37.34 -4.78
N ARG A 26 28.17 -36.67 -5.01
CA ARG A 26 28.23 -35.20 -5.07
C ARG A 26 27.49 -34.64 -6.29
N LYS A 27 27.55 -35.28 -7.46
CA LYS A 27 26.73 -34.90 -8.64
C LYS A 27 25.22 -35.14 -8.43
N LYS A 28 24.83 -36.20 -7.71
CA LYS A 28 23.40 -36.48 -7.40
C LYS A 28 22.84 -35.51 -6.35
N ALA A 29 23.63 -35.17 -5.33
CA ALA A 29 23.29 -34.14 -4.33
C ALA A 29 23.23 -32.73 -4.95
N LEU A 30 24.14 -32.39 -5.89
CA LEU A 30 24.10 -31.11 -6.61
C LEU A 30 22.88 -31.02 -7.53
N LYS A 31 22.51 -32.10 -8.25
CA LYS A 31 21.28 -32.14 -9.07
C LYS A 31 20.00 -32.04 -8.23
N GLN A 32 19.98 -32.61 -7.03
CA GLN A 32 18.83 -32.51 -6.12
C GLN A 32 18.75 -31.12 -5.44
N ALA A 33 19.89 -30.47 -5.19
CA ALA A 33 19.97 -29.09 -4.72
C ALA A 33 19.58 -28.07 -5.81
N VAL A 34 19.93 -28.31 -7.08
CA VAL A 34 19.48 -27.47 -8.22
C VAL A 34 17.97 -27.63 -8.47
N LYS A 35 17.40 -28.84 -8.34
CA LYS A 35 15.93 -29.03 -8.38
C LYS A 35 15.20 -28.36 -7.21
N LYS A 36 15.76 -28.39 -5.99
CA LYS A 36 15.20 -27.68 -4.81
C LYS A 36 15.45 -26.15 -4.85
N GLY A 37 16.52 -25.71 -5.52
CA GLY A 37 16.83 -24.29 -5.75
C GLY A 37 15.97 -23.64 -6.84
N ALA A 38 15.60 -24.39 -7.88
CA ALA A 38 14.70 -23.92 -8.93
C ALA A 38 13.24 -23.74 -8.46
N ALA A 39 12.82 -24.44 -7.41
CA ALA A 39 11.50 -24.26 -6.77
C ALA A 39 11.43 -23.06 -5.80
N ARG A 40 12.56 -22.36 -5.57
CA ARG A 40 12.62 -21.13 -4.77
C ARG A 40 12.86 -19.89 -5.63
N LYS A 41 12.43 -19.91 -6.90
CA LYS A 41 12.04 -18.66 -7.53
C LYS A 41 10.84 -18.16 -6.75
N ALA A 42 11.07 -17.27 -5.80
CA ALA A 42 10.06 -16.39 -5.29
C ALA A 42 9.36 -15.83 -6.52
N THR A 43 8.15 -16.32 -6.79
CA THR A 43 7.23 -15.65 -7.68
C THR A 43 7.21 -14.24 -7.13
N THR A 44 7.75 -13.28 -7.89
CA THR A 44 7.40 -11.88 -7.71
C THR A 44 5.88 -11.90 -7.83
N LYS A 45 5.20 -12.04 -6.69
CA LYS A 45 3.75 -12.01 -6.64
C LYS A 45 3.47 -10.61 -7.14
N GLU A 46 3.05 -10.50 -8.39
CA GLU A 46 2.19 -9.39 -8.77
C GLU A 46 1.24 -9.23 -7.60
N LYS A 47 1.10 -8.01 -7.08
CA LYS A 47 0.15 -7.72 -6.00
C LYS A 47 -1.24 -8.00 -6.56
N GLY A 48 -1.60 -9.28 -6.62
CA GLY A 48 -2.88 -9.74 -7.08
C GLY A 48 -3.92 -9.23 -6.10
N LEU A 49 -5.17 -9.38 -6.48
CA LEU A 49 -6.32 -8.94 -5.70
C LEU A 49 -6.37 -9.57 -4.29
N GLY A 50 -5.49 -10.51 -3.94
CA GLY A 50 -5.34 -11.05 -2.59
C GLY A 50 -6.62 -11.72 -2.13
N LEU A 51 -7.12 -11.33 -0.96
CA LEU A 51 -8.47 -11.66 -0.46
C LEU A 51 -9.45 -10.48 -0.60
N THR A 52 -9.10 -9.47 -1.40
CA THR A 52 -10.00 -8.33 -1.65
C THR A 52 -11.29 -8.85 -2.27
N TYR A 53 -12.43 -8.38 -1.76
CA TYR A 53 -13.78 -8.82 -2.11
C TYR A 53 -14.13 -10.26 -1.73
N ILE A 54 -13.29 -10.96 -0.96
CA ILE A 54 -13.52 -12.34 -0.52
C ILE A 54 -13.46 -12.40 1.00
N THR A 55 -14.57 -12.76 1.64
CA THR A 55 -14.68 -12.92 3.09
C THR A 55 -14.92 -14.38 3.42
N ARG A 56 -14.27 -14.87 4.48
CA ARG A 56 -14.56 -16.19 5.00
C ARG A 56 -15.79 -16.11 5.90
N MET A 57 -16.79 -16.94 5.63
CA MET A 57 -17.97 -17.14 6.48
C MET A 57 -17.79 -18.46 7.21
N ASP A 58 -17.68 -18.39 8.53
CA ASP A 58 -17.63 -19.53 9.45
C ASP A 58 -18.63 -19.27 10.58
N HIS A 59 -19.93 -19.42 10.28
CA HIS A 59 -20.99 -19.21 11.28
C HIS A 59 -21.98 -20.35 11.28
N GLY A 60 -22.19 -20.95 12.46
CA GLY A 60 -23.08 -22.09 12.67
C GLY A 60 -22.75 -23.22 11.70
N ASN A 61 -23.76 -23.67 10.95
CA ASN A 61 -23.63 -24.74 9.96
C ASN A 61 -23.25 -24.24 8.55
N THR A 62 -22.97 -22.94 8.39
CA THR A 62 -22.64 -22.33 7.10
C THR A 62 -21.15 -21.99 7.04
N HIS A 63 -20.41 -22.81 6.30
CA HIS A 63 -18.99 -22.64 6.05
C HIS A 63 -18.75 -22.38 4.57
N GLY A 64 -18.13 -21.25 4.23
CA GLY A 64 -17.90 -20.91 2.84
C GLY A 64 -17.14 -19.61 2.63
N TRP A 65 -16.84 -19.32 1.37
CA TRP A 65 -16.20 -18.08 0.95
C TRP A 65 -17.23 -17.18 0.28
N TRP A 66 -17.45 -16.01 0.85
CA TRP A 66 -18.38 -15.02 0.32
C TRP A 66 -17.63 -14.03 -0.56
N VAL A 67 -17.96 -14.00 -1.85
CA VAL A 67 -17.47 -13.01 -2.81
C VAL A 67 -18.45 -11.85 -2.86
N ARG A 68 -18.00 -10.64 -2.55
CA ARG A 68 -18.78 -9.39 -2.62
C ARG A 68 -17.97 -8.33 -3.36
N VAL A 69 -18.27 -8.13 -4.64
CA VAL A 69 -17.57 -7.15 -5.48
C VAL A 69 -18.39 -5.87 -5.57
N TYR A 70 -17.73 -4.72 -5.37
CA TYR A 70 -18.35 -3.40 -5.45
C TYR A 70 -17.69 -2.53 -6.52
N LYS A 71 -18.50 -1.71 -7.19
CA LYS A 71 -18.04 -0.65 -8.09
C LYS A 71 -18.69 0.67 -7.65
N ASP A 72 -17.85 1.63 -7.26
CA ASP A 72 -18.26 2.98 -6.84
C ASP A 72 -19.44 2.95 -5.85
N SER A 73 -19.25 2.16 -4.78
CA SER A 73 -20.21 1.95 -3.69
C SER A 73 -21.50 1.21 -4.04
N ARG A 74 -21.65 0.69 -5.27
CA ARG A 74 -22.76 -0.19 -5.65
C ARG A 74 -22.34 -1.66 -5.68
N PRO A 75 -23.15 -2.59 -5.12
CA PRO A 75 -22.87 -4.02 -5.21
C PRO A 75 -23.02 -4.46 -6.67
N VAL A 76 -22.00 -5.12 -7.18
CA VAL A 76 -21.98 -5.66 -8.54
C VAL A 76 -22.37 -7.12 -8.53
N GLU A 77 -21.71 -7.90 -7.67
CA GLU A 77 -21.90 -9.34 -7.57
C GLU A 77 -21.76 -9.76 -6.10
N SER A 78 -22.65 -10.64 -5.65
CA SER A 78 -22.60 -11.24 -4.32
C SER A 78 -22.90 -12.73 -4.45
N LYS A 79 -21.93 -13.59 -4.13
CA LYS A 79 -22.10 -15.04 -4.21
C LYS A 79 -21.32 -15.77 -3.11
N LEU A 80 -21.96 -16.75 -2.48
CA LEU A 80 -21.34 -17.62 -1.48
C LEU A 80 -20.89 -18.93 -2.13
N PHE A 81 -19.66 -19.35 -1.82
CA PHE A 81 -19.06 -20.60 -2.23
C PHE A 81 -18.89 -21.49 -1.00
N SER A 82 -19.86 -22.37 -0.76
CA SER A 82 -19.88 -23.23 0.44
C SER A 82 -18.85 -24.35 0.36
N ASP A 83 -18.22 -24.67 1.48
CA ASP A 83 -17.18 -25.70 1.55
C ASP A 83 -17.70 -27.10 1.25
N GLY A 84 -18.92 -27.41 1.69
CA GLY A 84 -19.56 -28.71 1.44
C GLY A 84 -19.78 -28.98 -0.06
N VAL A 85 -20.15 -27.94 -0.82
CA VAL A 85 -20.40 -28.06 -2.28
C VAL A 85 -19.10 -28.24 -3.06
N TYR A 86 -18.05 -27.52 -2.69
CA TYR A 86 -16.78 -27.52 -3.43
C TYR A 86 -15.75 -28.52 -2.88
N GLY A 87 -16.11 -29.35 -1.90
CA GLY A 87 -15.24 -30.39 -1.36
C GLY A 87 -14.09 -29.85 -0.51
N GLY A 88 -14.35 -28.79 0.26
CA GLY A 88 -13.48 -28.26 1.31
C GLY A 88 -13.00 -26.81 1.09
N LYS A 89 -12.44 -26.25 2.16
CA LYS A 89 -12.04 -24.84 2.28
C LYS A 89 -11.14 -24.34 1.15
N ASN A 90 -10.16 -25.15 0.72
CA ASN A 90 -9.19 -24.73 -0.29
C ASN A 90 -9.80 -24.69 -1.71
N LYS A 91 -10.64 -25.68 -2.04
CA LYS A 91 -11.33 -25.74 -3.33
C LYS A 91 -12.38 -24.64 -3.45
N ALA A 92 -13.16 -24.42 -2.39
CA ALA A 92 -14.12 -23.32 -2.31
C ALA A 92 -13.42 -21.94 -2.44
N LYS A 93 -12.24 -21.79 -1.83
CA LYS A 93 -11.43 -20.57 -1.95
C LYS A 93 -10.99 -20.33 -3.40
N LEU A 94 -10.51 -21.36 -4.08
CA LEU A 94 -10.05 -21.25 -5.46
C LEU A 94 -11.20 -20.86 -6.39
N ALA A 95 -12.36 -21.51 -6.25
CA ALA A 95 -13.56 -21.17 -7.01
C ALA A 95 -14.01 -19.72 -6.77
N ALA A 96 -13.97 -19.26 -5.52
CA ALA A 96 -14.28 -17.88 -5.16
C ALA A 96 -13.29 -16.86 -5.79
N GLN A 97 -11.99 -17.21 -5.83
CA GLN A 97 -10.95 -16.37 -6.45
C GLN A 97 -11.16 -16.27 -7.96
N GLU A 98 -11.39 -17.38 -8.65
CA GLU A 98 -11.64 -17.40 -10.09
C GLU A 98 -12.89 -16.61 -10.46
N HIS A 99 -13.97 -16.77 -9.68
CA HIS A 99 -15.20 -16.02 -9.89
C HIS A 99 -14.99 -14.51 -9.70
N ARG A 100 -14.29 -14.11 -8.64
CA ARG A 100 -13.92 -12.70 -8.41
C ARG A 100 -13.13 -12.15 -9.60
N ASP A 101 -12.11 -12.86 -10.06
CA ASP A 101 -11.23 -12.37 -11.12
C ASP A 101 -12.00 -12.19 -12.44
N LYS A 102 -12.94 -13.09 -12.74
CA LYS A 102 -13.88 -12.94 -13.87
C LYS A 102 -14.75 -11.70 -13.73
N VAL A 103 -15.38 -11.47 -12.57
CA VAL A 103 -16.25 -10.30 -12.33
C VAL A 103 -15.45 -9.00 -12.39
N VAL A 104 -14.27 -8.97 -11.77
CA VAL A 104 -13.39 -7.80 -11.74
C VAL A 104 -12.91 -7.45 -13.15
N LYS A 105 -12.51 -8.45 -13.96
CA LYS A 105 -12.10 -8.27 -15.35
C LYS A 105 -13.27 -7.81 -16.23
N LYS A 106 -14.44 -8.45 -16.11
CA LYS A 106 -15.65 -8.09 -16.87
C LYS A 106 -16.06 -6.64 -16.63
N ASN A 107 -16.04 -6.21 -15.37
CA ASN A 107 -16.56 -4.88 -14.98
C ASN A 107 -15.47 -3.80 -14.93
N LYS A 108 -14.23 -4.14 -15.33
CA LYS A 108 -13.03 -3.29 -15.32
C LYS A 108 -12.83 -2.60 -13.96
N ILE A 109 -12.99 -3.37 -12.88
CA ILE A 109 -12.93 -2.84 -11.51
C ILE A 109 -11.48 -2.77 -11.07
N VAL A 110 -10.99 -1.57 -10.74
CA VAL A 110 -9.72 -1.41 -10.04
C VAL A 110 -10.01 -1.34 -8.54
N PRO A 111 -9.52 -2.27 -7.72
CA PRO A 111 -9.67 -2.17 -6.26
C PRO A 111 -9.02 -0.91 -5.72
N VAL A 112 -9.60 -0.39 -4.64
CA VAL A 112 -9.20 0.90 -4.05
C VAL A 112 -7.70 0.96 -3.75
N HIS A 113 -7.11 -0.10 -3.20
CA HIS A 113 -5.68 -0.15 -2.86
C HIS A 113 -4.74 -0.19 -4.08
N MET A 114 -5.26 -0.52 -5.27
CA MET A 114 -4.52 -0.47 -6.53
C MET A 114 -4.84 0.77 -7.36
N ARG A 115 -5.85 1.56 -6.98
CA ARG A 115 -6.10 2.85 -7.62
C ARG A 115 -4.90 3.73 -7.32
N LYS A 116 -4.31 4.36 -8.35
CA LYS A 116 -3.39 5.48 -8.14
C LYS A 116 -4.12 6.47 -7.21
N THR A 117 -3.43 6.97 -6.18
CA THR A 117 -3.97 8.00 -5.29
C THR A 117 -4.66 9.03 -6.17
N ARG A 118 -5.98 9.18 -6.01
CA ARG A 118 -6.75 10.08 -6.86
C ARG A 118 -6.04 11.42 -6.89
N GLU A 119 -5.84 11.97 -8.08
CA GLU A 119 -5.46 13.35 -8.22
C GLU A 119 -6.46 14.14 -7.40
N HIS A 120 -5.94 14.86 -6.41
CA HIS A 120 -6.79 15.52 -5.44
C HIS A 120 -7.58 16.59 -6.20
N SER A 121 -8.86 16.34 -6.47
CA SER A 121 -9.78 17.34 -7.01
C SER A 121 -10.25 18.26 -5.89
N VAL A 122 -10.61 19.49 -6.24
CA VAL A 122 -11.27 20.41 -5.32
C VAL A 122 -12.64 19.81 -4.98
N ASP A 123 -12.94 19.65 -3.70
CA ASP A 123 -14.27 19.26 -3.24
C ASP A 123 -15.21 20.48 -3.29
N CYS A 124 -16.49 20.30 -3.61
CA CYS A 124 -17.46 21.40 -3.67
C CYS A 124 -17.67 22.10 -2.31
N ARG A 125 -17.36 21.41 -1.20
CA ARG A 125 -17.36 22.00 0.15
C ARG A 125 -16.07 22.74 0.49
N SER A 126 -15.09 22.75 -0.41
CA SER A 126 -13.82 23.44 -0.18
C SER A 126 -14.07 24.94 -0.14
N THR A 127 -13.81 25.54 1.02
CA THR A 127 -14.01 26.97 1.24
C THR A 127 -13.09 27.82 0.33
N SER A 128 -11.92 27.30 -0.03
CA SER A 128 -10.87 28.05 -0.72
C SER A 128 -10.89 27.93 -2.25
N GLY A 129 -11.66 26.99 -2.81
CA GLY A 129 -11.56 26.62 -4.21
C GLY A 129 -10.21 25.97 -4.61
N LEU A 130 -9.30 25.78 -3.66
CA LEU A 130 -8.02 25.13 -3.88
C LEU A 130 -8.00 23.78 -3.18
N VAL A 131 -7.43 22.81 -3.88
CA VAL A 131 -7.24 21.47 -3.35
C VAL A 131 -6.44 21.59 -2.05
N GLY A 132 -6.92 20.95 -0.98
CA GLY A 132 -6.29 20.84 0.34
C GLY A 132 -5.70 22.13 0.94
N VAL A 133 -6.23 23.30 0.59
CA VAL A 133 -6.10 24.53 1.37
C VAL A 133 -7.44 24.78 2.03
N THR A 134 -7.49 24.87 3.36
CA THR A 134 -8.76 24.98 4.10
C THR A 134 -8.67 26.04 5.19
N LEU A 135 -9.75 26.79 5.37
CA LEU A 135 -9.91 27.71 6.49
C LEU A 135 -10.44 26.92 7.69
N SER A 136 -9.72 26.97 8.80
CA SER A 136 -10.14 26.37 10.06
C SER A 136 -10.46 27.49 11.05
N VAL A 137 -11.72 27.52 11.49
CA VAL A 137 -12.22 28.42 12.53
C VAL A 137 -12.56 27.55 13.73
N ALA A 138 -11.83 27.72 14.83
CA ALA A 138 -12.07 26.98 16.07
C ALA A 138 -12.26 27.98 17.20
N ASP A 139 -13.35 27.85 17.95
CA ASP A 139 -13.50 28.54 19.23
C ASP A 139 -12.95 27.64 20.33
N LYS A 140 -12.01 28.18 21.12
CA LYS A 140 -11.47 27.48 22.29
C LYS A 140 -11.50 28.42 23.48
N GLY A 141 -12.53 28.26 24.32
CA GLY A 141 -12.68 29.01 25.58
C GLY A 141 -12.96 30.50 25.36
N GLY A 142 -13.75 30.86 24.35
CA GLY A 142 -14.08 32.25 24.02
C GLY A 142 -13.01 32.97 23.21
N SER A 143 -11.90 32.30 22.88
CA SER A 143 -10.88 32.82 21.97
C SER A 143 -10.99 32.15 20.60
N LEU A 144 -11.44 32.93 19.62
CA LEU A 144 -11.51 32.48 18.24
C LEU A 144 -10.10 32.31 17.66
N ARG A 145 -9.78 31.09 17.24
CA ARG A 145 -8.55 30.74 16.50
C ARG A 145 -8.87 30.48 15.05
N VAL A 146 -8.31 31.32 14.20
CA VAL A 146 -8.52 31.24 12.75
C VAL A 146 -7.19 30.97 12.07
N HIS A 147 -7.15 29.86 11.32
CA HIS A 147 -5.95 29.40 10.63
C HIS A 147 -6.26 28.99 9.19
N TRP A 148 -5.38 29.37 8.26
CA TRP A 148 -5.32 28.74 6.96
C TRP A 148 -4.41 27.52 7.02
N SER A 149 -4.91 26.37 6.60
CA SER A 149 -4.17 25.10 6.62
C SER A 149 -3.93 24.58 5.22
N ALA A 150 -2.75 24.00 4.99
CA ALA A 150 -2.33 23.38 3.76
C ALA A 150 -1.97 21.91 4.02
N ARG A 151 -2.71 21.00 3.40
CA ARG A 151 -2.52 19.54 3.50
C ARG A 151 -1.91 19.00 2.22
N PHE A 152 -0.76 18.34 2.32
CA PHE A 152 -0.04 17.77 1.20
C PHE A 152 0.63 16.44 1.58
N MET A 153 1.02 15.66 0.57
CA MET A 153 1.76 14.41 0.74
C MET A 153 3.24 14.69 0.52
N GLU A 154 4.07 14.35 1.51
CA GLU A 154 5.52 14.50 1.44
C GLU A 154 6.16 13.15 1.73
N LYS A 155 6.95 12.61 0.78
CA LYS A 155 7.66 11.32 0.91
C LYS A 155 6.73 10.17 1.38
N GLY A 156 5.49 10.14 0.88
CA GLY A 156 4.49 9.11 1.21
C GLY A 156 3.80 9.29 2.57
N LYS A 157 4.09 10.37 3.32
CA LYS A 157 3.41 10.71 4.57
C LYS A 157 2.55 11.96 4.37
N GLN A 158 1.35 11.96 4.94
CA GLN A 158 0.48 13.14 4.94
C GLN A 158 1.01 14.18 5.93
N ARG A 159 1.23 15.40 5.45
CA ARG A 159 1.63 16.56 6.26
C ARG A 159 0.56 17.64 6.22
N ASN A 160 0.55 18.45 7.27
CA ASN A 160 -0.34 19.60 7.40
C ASN A 160 0.45 20.76 7.99
N VAL A 161 0.39 21.92 7.34
CA VAL A 161 1.01 23.16 7.79
C VAL A 161 -0.08 24.21 7.96
N SER A 162 -0.10 24.90 9.10
CA SER A 162 -1.12 25.92 9.40
C SER A 162 -0.50 27.30 9.63
N PHE A 163 -1.20 28.33 9.16
CA PHE A 163 -0.81 29.74 9.25
C PHE A 163 -1.92 30.51 9.97
N SER A 164 -1.57 31.16 11.07
CA SER A 164 -2.52 31.96 11.85
C SER A 164 -2.90 33.25 11.14
N VAL A 165 -4.20 33.52 11.02
CA VAL A 165 -4.74 34.78 10.50
C VAL A 165 -4.35 35.95 11.40
N ARG A 166 -4.28 35.73 12.72
CA ARG A 166 -3.84 36.77 13.68
C ARG A 166 -2.42 37.27 13.43
N LYS A 167 -1.53 36.42 12.88
CA LYS A 167 -0.12 36.79 12.63
C LYS A 167 0.12 37.40 11.25
N TYR A 168 -0.60 36.93 10.22
CA TYR A 168 -0.31 37.28 8.82
C TYR A 168 -1.46 37.99 8.11
N GLY A 169 -2.55 38.30 8.82
CA GLY A 169 -3.79 38.74 8.21
C GLY A 169 -4.49 37.62 7.44
N TYR A 170 -5.72 37.89 7.01
CA TYR A 170 -6.55 36.89 6.33
C TYR A 170 -5.96 36.47 4.97
N GLU A 171 -5.59 37.46 4.15
CA GLU A 171 -5.00 37.22 2.83
C GLU A 171 -3.55 36.74 2.89
N GLY A 172 -2.75 37.26 3.82
CA GLY A 172 -1.35 36.87 3.95
C GLY A 172 -1.21 35.43 4.44
N ALA A 173 -2.05 34.98 5.37
CA ALA A 173 -2.09 33.59 5.82
C ALA A 173 -2.54 32.64 4.68
N PHE A 174 -3.51 33.05 3.87
CA PHE A 174 -3.93 32.29 2.68
C PHE A 174 -2.78 32.14 1.67
N ARG A 175 -2.14 33.23 1.27
CA ARG A 175 -1.00 33.21 0.33
C ARG A 175 0.14 32.32 0.81
N LYS A 176 0.44 32.32 2.11
CA LYS A 176 1.44 31.42 2.70
C LYS A 176 1.03 29.95 2.63
N ALA A 177 -0.23 29.63 2.91
CA ALA A 177 -0.74 28.26 2.81
C ALA A 177 -0.64 27.73 1.36
N VAL A 178 -1.04 28.54 0.38
CA VAL A 178 -0.94 28.18 -1.05
C VAL A 178 0.52 27.98 -1.46
N ARG A 179 1.41 28.88 -1.04
CA ARG A 179 2.85 28.76 -1.32
C ARG A 179 3.45 27.48 -0.74
N ALA A 180 3.24 27.23 0.55
CA ALA A 180 3.78 26.04 1.23
C ALA A 180 3.30 24.73 0.57
N ARG A 181 2.04 24.69 0.13
CA ARG A 181 1.50 23.55 -0.62
C ARG A 181 2.18 23.41 -1.99
N SER A 182 2.29 24.50 -2.73
CA SER A 182 2.85 24.52 -4.09
C SER A 182 4.31 24.07 -4.07
N GLU A 183 5.09 24.56 -3.10
CA GLU A 183 6.47 24.14 -2.84
C GLU A 183 6.56 22.64 -2.52
N ALA A 184 5.67 22.11 -1.68
CA ALA A 184 5.69 20.70 -1.29
C ALA A 184 5.29 19.74 -2.42
N ILE A 185 4.40 20.16 -3.32
CA ILE A 185 3.98 19.36 -4.49
C ILE A 185 4.95 19.57 -5.67
N GLY A 186 5.77 20.62 -5.64
CA GLY A 186 6.62 21.03 -6.77
C GLY A 186 5.81 21.68 -7.90
N THR A 187 4.63 22.23 -7.61
CA THR A 187 3.80 22.95 -8.57
C THR A 187 4.05 24.46 -8.45
N THR A 188 3.90 25.21 -9.55
CA THR A 188 3.95 26.66 -9.51
C THR A 188 2.74 27.25 -8.78
N VAL A 189 2.96 28.27 -7.95
CA VAL A 189 1.88 29.01 -7.27
C VAL A 189 0.96 29.64 -8.33
N PRO A 190 -0.35 29.38 -8.33
CA PRO A 190 -1.24 30.03 -9.29
C PRO A 190 -1.29 31.54 -9.02
N ARG A 191 -1.08 32.34 -10.07
CA ARG A 191 -1.09 33.81 -9.98
C ARG A 191 -2.54 34.32 -9.86
N GLY A 192 -2.74 35.40 -9.10
CA GLY A 192 -4.06 36.06 -8.99
C GLY A 192 -5.07 35.42 -8.02
N LEU A 193 -4.65 34.48 -7.17
CA LEU A 193 -5.54 33.87 -6.18
C LEU A 193 -5.86 34.82 -5.03
N THR A 194 -7.11 35.26 -4.97
CA THR A 194 -7.70 35.93 -3.80
C THR A 194 -8.38 34.89 -2.91
N PRO A 195 -8.24 34.99 -1.57
CA PRO A 195 -9.03 34.14 -0.69
C PRO A 195 -10.54 34.43 -0.87
N PRO A 196 -11.40 33.45 -0.58
CA PRO A 196 -12.85 33.67 -0.51
C PRO A 196 -13.17 34.78 0.49
N ALA A 197 -14.27 35.50 0.29
CA ALA A 197 -14.69 36.53 1.24
C ALA A 197 -14.94 35.91 2.64
N PRO A 198 -14.36 36.48 3.71
CA PRO A 198 -14.58 35.96 5.06
C PRO A 198 -16.04 36.16 5.49
N SER A 199 -16.54 35.27 6.36
CA SER A 199 -17.88 35.39 6.94
C SER A 199 -18.04 36.71 7.72
N ARG A 200 -19.29 37.16 7.92
CA ARG A 200 -19.56 38.45 8.62
C ARG A 200 -18.96 38.49 10.02
N GLU A 201 -19.05 37.38 10.75
CA GLU A 201 -18.47 37.23 12.09
C GLU A 201 -16.93 37.25 12.05
N LEU A 202 -16.35 36.53 11.09
CA LEU A 202 -14.91 36.52 10.91
C LEU A 202 -14.38 37.90 10.51
N LYS A 203 -15.10 38.65 9.68
CA LYS A 203 -14.76 40.05 9.35
C LYS A 203 -14.74 40.92 10.60
N LYS A 204 -15.75 40.81 11.47
CA LYS A 204 -15.80 41.55 12.75
C LYS A 204 -14.60 41.19 13.63
N TRP A 205 -14.29 39.90 13.76
CA TRP A 205 -13.15 39.43 14.54
C TRP A 205 -11.80 39.89 13.96
N ILE A 206 -11.60 39.79 12.65
CA ILE A 206 -10.37 40.28 12.00
C ILE A 206 -10.19 41.77 12.29
N LYS A 207 -11.27 42.57 12.24
CA LYS A 207 -11.23 43.99 12.59
C LYS A 207 -10.89 44.21 14.08
N SER A 208 -11.38 43.37 14.98
CA SER A 208 -11.08 43.48 16.42
C SER A 208 -9.66 43.04 16.78
N VAL A 209 -9.01 42.25 15.94
CA VAL A 209 -7.66 41.69 16.19
C VAL A 209 -6.57 42.49 15.46
N GLY A 210 -6.95 43.21 14.40
CA GLY A 210 -6.06 44.10 13.64
C GLY A 210 -6.13 45.57 14.04
N ALA A 211 -7.01 45.93 14.99
CA ALA A 211 -6.96 47.21 15.71
C ALA A 211 -6.07 47.07 16.95
#